data_AF-A0A932JLA2-F1
#
_entry.id   AF-A0A932JLA2-F1
#
_cell.length_a   1.000
_cell.length_b   1.000
_cell.length_c   1.000
_cell.angle_alpha   90.00
_cell.angle_beta   90.00
_cell.angle_gamma   90.00
#
_symmetry.space_group_name_H-M   'P 1'
#
loop_
_entity.id
_entity.type
_entity.pdbx_description
1 polymer ?
#
loop_
_entity_poly.entity_id
_entity_poly.type
_entity_poly.pdbx_seq_one_letter_code
_entity_poly.pdbx_strand_id
1 'polypeptide(L)'
;MENNTAIGWNTVEEIETVTIEIAEVIKQADLQEFQGESHNTVDLIANLYERRQLLLDNLRKWYNSANGQRELRGNPLEWGERIDNLIQADSILLENIKRRMDDAQYRLRNIQQTKSLMIYSRG
;
A
#
# COMPACT_ATOMS: atom_id res chain seq x y z
N MET A 1 -32.23 -8.57 6.73
CA MET A 1 -31.64 -9.02 5.45
C MET A 1 -30.54 -8.04 5.14
N GLU A 2 -29.29 -8.43 5.35
CA GLU A 2 -28.16 -7.61 4.90
C GLU A 2 -28.24 -7.48 3.38
N ASN A 3 -28.13 -6.25 2.89
CA ASN A 3 -28.27 -5.92 1.49
C ASN A 3 -27.04 -6.49 0.78
N ASN A 4 -27.16 -7.66 0.13
CA ASN A 4 -26.05 -8.32 -0.58
C ASN A 4 -25.40 -7.44 -1.67
N THR A 5 -26.06 -6.35 -2.05
CA THR A 5 -25.56 -5.27 -2.91
C THR A 5 -24.46 -4.43 -2.24
N ALA A 6 -24.37 -4.37 -0.91
CA ALA A 6 -23.34 -3.56 -0.25
C ALA A 6 -21.98 -4.28 -0.13
N ILE A 7 -21.91 -5.59 -0.41
CA ILE A 7 -20.70 -6.39 -0.19
C ILE A 7 -19.54 -5.91 -1.05
N GLY A 8 -19.79 -5.71 -2.35
CA GLY A 8 -18.77 -5.19 -3.26
C GLY A 8 -18.32 -3.79 -2.84
N TRP A 9 -19.29 -2.92 -2.51
CA TRP A 9 -19.02 -1.54 -2.10
C TRP A 9 -18.13 -1.46 -0.86
N ASN A 10 -18.49 -2.20 0.18
CA ASN A 10 -17.74 -2.22 1.43
C ASN A 10 -16.35 -2.81 1.22
N THR A 11 -16.23 -3.87 0.39
CA THR A 11 -14.92 -4.48 0.12
C THR A 11 -13.98 -3.51 -0.59
N VAL A 12 -14.46 -2.75 -1.57
CA VAL A 12 -13.64 -1.72 -2.24
C VAL A 12 -13.23 -0.60 -1.30
N GLU A 13 -14.15 -0.13 -0.45
CA GLU A 13 -13.86 0.90 0.55
C GLU A 13 -12.79 0.47 1.55
N GLU A 14 -12.85 -0.79 1.98
CA GLU A 14 -11.85 -1.36 2.87
C GLU A 14 -10.48 -1.49 2.18
N ILE A 15 -10.43 -1.85 0.89
CA ILE A 15 -9.18 -1.90 0.12
C ILE A 15 -8.57 -0.49 0.03
N GLU A 16 -9.39 0.52 -0.30
CA GLU A 16 -8.95 1.91 -0.37
C GLU A 16 -8.39 2.38 0.98
N THR A 17 -9.14 2.14 2.06
CA THR A 17 -8.72 2.47 3.44
C THR A 17 -7.39 1.84 3.79
N VAL A 18 -7.23 0.52 3.59
CA VAL A 18 -5.97 -0.18 3.89
C VAL A 18 -4.82 0.35 3.01
N THR A 19 -5.10 0.73 1.76
CA THR A 19 -4.09 1.31 0.86
C THR A 19 -3.58 2.65 1.37
N ILE A 20 -4.48 3.50 1.87
CA ILE A 20 -4.15 4.78 2.51
C ILE A 20 -3.37 4.54 3.82
N GLU A 21 -3.79 3.58 4.64
CA GLU A 21 -3.09 3.21 5.88
C GLU A 21 -1.64 2.80 5.61
N ILE A 22 -1.39 1.96 4.60
CA ILE A 22 -0.03 1.56 4.21
C ILE A 22 0.80 2.81 3.84
N ALA A 23 0.24 3.71 3.02
CA ALA A 23 0.93 4.92 2.59
C ALA A 23 1.31 5.83 3.77
N GLU A 24 0.40 6.00 4.74
CA GLU A 24 0.66 6.83 5.93
C GLU A 24 1.70 6.18 6.86
N VAL A 25 1.65 4.85 7.04
CA VAL A 25 2.67 4.13 7.82
C VAL A 25 4.05 4.26 7.20
N ILE A 26 4.17 4.19 5.87
CA ILE A 26 5.44 4.40 5.16
C ILE A 26 5.95 5.83 5.43
N LYS A 27 5.09 6.83 5.28
CA LYS A 27 5.44 8.24 5.50
C LYS A 27 5.88 8.51 6.95
N GLN A 28 5.21 7.91 7.93
CA GLN A 28 5.58 8.04 9.35
C GLN A 28 6.92 7.35 9.65
N ALA A 29 7.18 6.20 9.03
CA ALA A 29 8.47 5.51 9.15
C ALA A 29 9.63 6.42 8.70
N ASP A 30 9.46 7.16 7.61
CA ASP A 30 10.49 8.07 7.10
C ASP A 30 10.79 9.21 8.10
N LEU A 31 9.77 9.71 8.80
CA LEU A 31 9.92 10.73 9.85
C LEU A 31 10.61 10.17 11.10
N GLN A 32 10.25 8.97 11.53
CA GLN A 32 10.79 8.32 12.73
C GLN A 32 12.25 7.84 12.55
N GLU A 33 12.60 7.35 11.36
CA GLU A 33 13.98 6.97 11.05
C GLU A 33 14.93 8.18 11.12
N PHE A 34 14.43 9.38 10.82
CA PHE A 34 15.14 10.64 11.02
C PHE A 34 15.37 10.99 12.51
N GLN A 35 14.52 10.48 13.40
CA GLN A 35 14.56 10.73 14.84
C GLN A 35 15.27 9.61 15.63
N GLY A 36 15.67 8.52 14.97
CA GLY A 36 16.40 7.41 15.58
C GLY A 36 15.53 6.40 16.33
N GLU A 37 14.20 6.45 16.16
CA GLU A 37 13.27 5.47 16.74
C GLU A 37 13.00 4.33 15.75
N SER A 38 13.37 3.10 16.12
CA SER A 38 13.05 1.90 15.34
C SER A 38 11.81 1.24 15.92
N HIS A 39 10.69 1.33 15.20
CA HIS A 39 9.48 0.55 15.49
C HIS A 39 9.32 -0.58 14.46
N ASN A 40 8.48 -1.58 14.79
CA ASN A 40 8.05 -2.71 13.95
C ASN A 40 7.23 -2.28 12.71
N THR A 41 7.59 -1.17 12.07
CA THR A 41 6.90 -0.60 10.93
C THR A 41 6.89 -1.55 9.73
N VAL A 42 7.96 -2.34 9.57
CA VAL A 42 8.03 -3.38 8.52
C VAL A 42 6.95 -4.44 8.74
N ASP A 43 6.80 -4.94 9.97
CA ASP A 43 5.79 -5.94 10.31
C ASP A 43 4.37 -5.37 10.16
N LEU A 44 4.17 -4.11 10.56
CA LEU A 44 2.88 -3.42 10.39
C LEU A 44 2.51 -3.29 8.91
N ILE A 45 3.45 -2.86 8.06
CA ILE A 45 3.25 -2.76 6.61
C ILE A 45 2.94 -4.15 6.03
N ALA A 46 3.69 -5.19 6.43
CA ALA A 46 3.46 -6.56 5.97
C ALA A 46 2.05 -7.05 6.32
N ASN A 47 1.61 -6.86 7.57
CA ASN A 47 0.27 -7.23 8.02
C ASN A 47 -0.84 -6.50 7.24
N LEU A 48 -0.64 -5.21 6.95
CA LEU A 48 -1.59 -4.43 6.15
C LEU A 48 -1.65 -4.94 4.69
N TYR A 49 -0.51 -5.33 4.10
CA TYR A 49 -0.49 -5.95 2.79
C TYR A 49 -1.20 -7.30 2.75
N GLU A 50 -1.01 -8.14 3.76
CA GLU A 50 -1.72 -9.42 3.88
C GLU A 50 -3.24 -9.20 3.97
N ARG A 51 -3.67 -8.23 4.78
CA ARG A 51 -5.09 -7.83 4.87
C ARG A 51 -5.61 -7.34 3.52
N ARG A 52 -4.87 -6.47 2.82
CA ARG A 52 -5.24 -5.97 1.49
C ARG A 52 -5.38 -7.12 0.49
N GLN A 53 -4.48 -8.09 0.52
CA GLN A 53 -4.50 -9.25 -0.37
C GLN A 53 -5.74 -10.13 -0.13
N LEU A 54 -6.14 -10.31 1.13
CA LEU A 54 -7.37 -11.01 1.47
C LEU A 54 -8.61 -10.29 0.93
N LEU A 55 -8.66 -8.96 1.07
CA LEU A 55 -9.77 -8.15 0.56
C LEU A 55 -9.88 -8.21 -0.96
N LEU A 56 -8.75 -8.17 -1.67
CA LEU A 56 -8.73 -8.34 -3.13
C LEU A 56 -9.23 -9.72 -3.56
N ASP A 57 -8.88 -10.78 -2.85
CA ASP A 57 -9.40 -12.12 -3.13
C ASP A 57 -10.91 -12.22 -2.85
N ASN A 58 -11.39 -11.57 -1.79
CA ASN A 58 -12.83 -11.46 -1.50
C ASN A 58 -13.57 -10.67 -2.59
N LEU A 59 -13.01 -9.54 -3.04
CA LEU A 59 -13.56 -8.75 -4.14
C LEU A 59 -13.64 -9.58 -5.42
N ARG A 60 -12.59 -10.36 -5.73
CA ARG A 60 -12.57 -11.27 -6.88
C ARG A 60 -13.67 -12.35 -6.76
N LYS A 61 -13.88 -12.94 -5.59
CA LYS A 61 -14.96 -13.92 -5.37
C LYS A 61 -16.34 -13.28 -5.58
N TRP A 62 -16.55 -12.09 -5.02
CA TRP A 62 -17.79 -11.34 -5.22
C TRP A 62 -18.01 -10.97 -6.70
N TYR A 63 -16.98 -10.49 -7.38
CA TYR A 63 -17.02 -10.14 -8.81
C TYR A 63 -17.49 -11.32 -9.66
N ASN A 64 -17.01 -12.53 -9.37
CA ASN A 64 -17.39 -13.74 -10.10
C ASN A 64 -18.74 -14.33 -9.67
N SER A 65 -19.38 -13.79 -8.63
CA SER A 65 -20.69 -14.24 -8.16
C SER A 65 -21.84 -13.70 -9.02
N ALA A 66 -22.99 -14.38 -9.01
CA ALA A 66 -24.19 -13.90 -9.69
C ALA A 66 -24.65 -12.52 -9.18
N ASN A 67 -24.43 -12.22 -7.90
CA ASN A 67 -24.77 -10.93 -7.30
C ASN A 67 -23.84 -9.82 -7.80
N GLY A 68 -22.53 -10.04 -7.78
CA GLY A 68 -21.57 -9.06 -8.29
C GLY A 68 -21.77 -8.78 -9.78
N GLN A 69 -22.00 -9.81 -10.58
CA GLN A 69 -22.30 -9.65 -12.02
C GLN A 69 -23.62 -8.92 -12.30
N ARG A 70 -24.61 -9.03 -11.41
CA ARG A 70 -25.87 -8.29 -11.52
C ARG A 70 -25.66 -6.83 -11.18
N GLU A 71 -24.89 -6.57 -10.13
CA GLU A 71 -24.65 -5.22 -9.63
C GLU A 71 -23.77 -4.39 -10.58
N LEU A 72 -22.68 -4.98 -11.09
CA LEU A 72 -21.83 -4.35 -12.10
C LEU A 72 -22.59 -3.97 -13.37
N ARG A 73 -23.59 -4.77 -13.74
CA ARG A 73 -24.49 -4.47 -14.87
C ARG A 73 -25.49 -3.37 -14.55
N GLY A 74 -25.91 -3.25 -13.30
CA GLY A 74 -26.82 -2.20 -12.85
C GLY A 74 -26.15 -0.83 -12.78
N ASN A 75 -24.90 -0.78 -12.31
CA ASN A 75 -24.19 0.46 -11.99
C ASN A 75 -22.78 0.54 -12.61
N PRO A 76 -22.62 0.36 -13.94
CA PRO A 76 -21.29 0.22 -14.56
C PRO A 76 -20.41 1.47 -14.44
N LEU A 77 -21.00 2.67 -14.47
CA LEU A 77 -20.26 3.94 -14.36
C LEU A 77 -19.68 4.14 -12.96
N GLU A 78 -20.48 3.93 -11.93
CA GLU A 78 -20.08 4.07 -10.54
C GLU A 78 -18.95 3.09 -10.18
N TRP A 79 -19.05 1.85 -10.68
CA TRP A 79 -18.01 0.85 -10.51
C TRP A 79 -16.72 1.20 -11.27
N GLY A 80 -16.83 1.85 -12.43
CA GLY A 80 -15.69 2.38 -13.17
C GLY A 80 -14.93 3.43 -12.36
N GLU A 81 -15.63 4.45 -11.88
CA GLU A 81 -15.04 5.52 -11.05
C GLU A 81 -14.33 4.94 -9.80
N ARG A 82 -14.92 3.92 -9.17
CA ARG A 82 -14.32 3.32 -7.98
C ARG A 82 -13.07 2.51 -8.27
N ILE A 83 -13.02 1.83 -9.41
CA ILE A 83 -11.80 1.15 -9.88
C ILE A 83 -10.72 2.19 -10.18
N ASP A 84 -11.07 3.32 -10.81
CA ASP A 84 -10.14 4.42 -11.07
C ASP A 84 -9.55 4.99 -9.77
N ASN A 85 -10.38 5.17 -8.74
CA ASN A 85 -9.92 5.61 -7.41
C ASN A 85 -8.93 4.62 -6.78
N LEU A 86 -9.21 3.31 -6.87
CA LEU A 86 -8.28 2.28 -6.39
C LEU A 86 -6.94 2.33 -7.15
N ILE A 87 -6.98 2.49 -8.47
CA ILE A 87 -5.78 2.62 -9.31
C ILE A 87 -4.97 3.86 -8.91
N GLN A 88 -5.64 4.97 -8.64
CA GLN A 88 -5.00 6.20 -8.19
C GLN A 88 -4.34 6.03 -6.81
N ALA A 89 -5.04 5.42 -5.85
CA ALA A 89 -4.49 5.13 -4.53
C ALA A 89 -3.25 4.23 -4.61
N ASP A 90 -3.27 3.20 -5.46
CA ASP A 90 -2.12 2.31 -5.69
C ASP A 90 -0.95 3.04 -6.33
N SER A 91 -1.22 3.96 -7.26
CA SER A 91 -0.19 4.77 -7.90
C SER A 91 0.54 5.65 -6.88
N ILE A 92 -0.19 6.27 -5.96
CA ILE A 92 0.36 7.08 -4.87
C ILE A 92 1.20 6.22 -3.93
N LEU A 93 0.70 5.04 -3.55
CA LEU A 93 1.43 4.10 -2.71
C LEU A 93 2.76 3.65 -3.35
N LEU A 94 2.72 3.30 -4.64
CA LEU A 94 3.92 2.92 -5.39
C LEU A 94 4.95 4.05 -5.47
N GLU A 95 4.50 5.29 -5.65
CA GLU A 95 5.40 6.45 -5.66
C GLU A 95 6.10 6.63 -4.31
N ASN A 96 5.36 6.49 -3.20
CA ASN A 96 5.93 6.58 -1.85
C ASN A 96 6.97 5.49 -1.59
N ILE A 97 6.69 4.24 -2.00
CA ILE A 97 7.64 3.12 -1.88
C ILE A 97 8.90 3.39 -2.70
N LYS A 98 8.75 3.86 -3.93
CA LYS A 98 9.88 4.17 -4.81
C LYS A 98 10.76 5.26 -4.21
N ARG A 99 10.16 6.35 -3.71
CA ARG A 99 10.88 7.45 -3.04
C ARG A 99 11.70 6.94 -1.87
N ARG A 100 11.10 6.12 -1.01
CA ARG A 100 11.79 5.53 0.14
C ARG A 100 12.94 4.61 -0.26
N MET A 101 12.76 3.81 -1.32
CA MET A 101 13.82 2.95 -1.84
C MET A 101 15.00 3.78 -2.39
N ASP A 102 14.72 4.85 -3.13
CA ASP A 102 15.74 5.74 -3.68
C ASP A 102 16.56 6.42 -2.56
N ASP A 103 15.89 6.88 -1.49
CA ASP A 103 16.53 7.46 -0.31
C ASP A 103 17.41 6.45 0.45
N ALA A 104 16.90 5.22 0.65
CA ALA A 104 17.65 4.15 1.28
C ALA A 104 18.91 3.77 0.47
N GLN A 105 18.79 3.69 -0.86
CA GLN A 105 19.93 3.45 -1.76
C GLN A 105 20.97 4.57 -1.69
N TYR A 106 20.53 5.83 -1.63
CA TYR A 106 21.42 6.98 -1.48
C TYR A 106 22.21 6.91 -0.16
N ARG A 107 21.54 6.62 0.96
CA ARG A 107 22.17 6.44 2.28
C ARG A 107 23.21 5.31 2.27
N LEU A 108 22.87 4.16 1.67
CA LEU A 108 23.77 3.01 1.55
C LEU A 108 25.04 3.35 0.76
N ARG A 109 24.91 4.06 -0.37
CA ARG A 109 26.06 4.50 -1.17
C ARG A 109 26.98 5.42 -0.37
N ASN A 110 26.42 6.38 0.36
CA ASN A 110 27.20 7.29 1.20
C ASN A 110 27.96 6.53 2.30
N ILE A 111 27.31 5.59 2.99
CA ILE A 111 27.96 4.75 4.01
C ILE A 111 29.11 3.94 3.41
N GLN A 112 28.94 3.36 2.22
CA GLN A 112 29.99 2.60 1.53
C GLN A 112 31.18 3.50 1.17
N GLN A 113 30.94 4.72 0.70
CA GLN A 113 31.99 5.70 0.41
C GLN A 113 32.74 6.14 1.67
N THR A 114 32.03 6.48 2.75
CA THR A 114 32.64 6.88 4.02
C THR A 114 33.47 5.73 4.62
N LYS A 115 32.97 4.49 4.58
CA LYS A 115 33.73 3.30 4.99
C LYS A 115 35.01 3.14 4.18
N SER A 116 34.93 3.30 2.85
CA SER A 116 36.09 3.21 1.97
C SER A 116 37.15 4.26 2.34
N LEU A 117 36.75 5.52 2.53
CA LEU A 117 37.65 6.60 2.94
C LEU A 117 38.33 6.34 4.30
N MET A 118 37.60 5.78 5.27
CA MET A 118 38.17 5.45 6.60
C MET A 118 39.16 4.28 6.57
N ILE A 119 39.02 3.35 5.62
CA ILE A 119 39.97 2.25 5.45
C ILE A 119 41.30 2.79 4.92
N TYR A 120 41.27 3.72 3.96
CA TYR A 120 42.47 4.30 3.38
C TYR A 120 43.16 5.36 4.26
N SER A 121 42.47 5.97 5.22
CA SER A 121 43.07 6.95 6.15
C SER A 121 43.73 6.33 7.39
N ARG A 122 43.61 5.00 7.58
CA ARG A 122 44.23 4.25 8.69
C ARG A 122 45.43 3.40 8.29
N GLY A 123 45.83 3.43 7.01
CA GLY A 123 47.07 2.82 6.50
C GLY A 123 48.13 3.86 6.24
#